data_AF-A0A7X8MLT9-F1
#
_entry.id   AF-A0A7X8MLT9-F1
#
_cell.length_a   1.000
_cell.length_b   1.000
_cell.length_c   1.000
_cell.angle_alpha   90.00
_cell.angle_beta   90.00
_cell.angle_gamma   90.00
#
_symmetry.space_group_name_H-M   'P 1'
#
loop_
_entity.id
_entity.type
_entity.pdbx_description
1 polymer ?
#
loop_
_entity_poly.entity_id
_entity_poly.type
_entity_poly.pdbx_seq_one_letter_code
_entity_poly.pdbx_strand_id
1 'polypeptide(L)'
;MNDQYNYKKLIRENKAKANNLTGEYKFFYKDIKNYITAETQPGIELQNAISDILDILLEGIQNNRNLNDLFPDGKNNFIEDLVTALPRNTPIVKMQRQRKKRIYFCILAAFIAIIIVLCALWQIGYIGIWFEGLAYHADELTKYTYHSTIISDEYTMELDLDHLDSNIGKIIYQDNNCSIDVYEVQSHPEGYFIVWFRSHGTYNLKTATLVSGVKHYSTEQRWFTGNETAKLTTEYNGKAYLCNEAGMSGLNYKDGDMFGFALVSSADPIHGTNGIFNPKGIVKVTITNLCVNIWNRK
;
A
#
# COMPACT_ATOMS: atom_id res chain seq x y z
N MET A 1 21.37 -44.03 -13.58
CA MET A 1 20.96 -42.82 -14.32
C MET A 1 19.69 -43.02 -15.18
N ASN A 2 19.05 -44.20 -15.17
CA ASN A 2 17.95 -44.56 -16.09
C ASN A 2 16.54 -44.44 -15.44
N ASP A 3 16.40 -44.76 -14.16
CA ASP A 3 15.07 -44.98 -13.54
C ASP A 3 14.28 -43.69 -13.30
N GLN A 4 14.94 -42.58 -12.93
CA GLN A 4 14.26 -41.30 -12.71
C GLN A 4 13.78 -40.65 -14.03
N TYR A 5 14.54 -40.86 -15.11
CA TYR A 5 14.15 -40.42 -16.46
C TYR A 5 12.95 -41.24 -16.95
N ASN A 6 13.01 -42.57 -16.79
CA ASN A 6 11.92 -43.48 -17.14
C ASN A 6 10.65 -43.20 -16.34
N TYR A 7 10.77 -42.92 -15.04
CA TYR A 7 9.65 -42.54 -14.17
C TYR A 7 8.94 -41.26 -14.64
N LYS A 8 9.69 -40.20 -14.96
CA LYS A 8 9.10 -38.93 -15.45
C LYS A 8 8.47 -39.09 -16.84
N LYS A 9 9.08 -39.88 -17.71
CA LYS A 9 8.54 -40.20 -19.05
C LYS A 9 7.20 -40.93 -18.94
N LEU A 10 7.14 -41.96 -18.11
CA LEU A 10 5.95 -42.77 -17.89
C LEU A 10 4.78 -41.95 -17.31
N ILE A 11 5.05 -41.01 -16.40
CA ILE A 11 4.01 -40.08 -15.90
C ILE A 11 3.41 -39.25 -17.05
N ARG A 12 4.22 -38.78 -17.98
CA ARG A 12 3.74 -37.98 -19.13
C ARG A 12 2.90 -38.83 -20.08
N GLU A 13 3.35 -40.04 -20.36
CA GLU A 13 2.62 -41.01 -21.20
C GLU A 13 1.28 -41.41 -20.59
N ASN A 14 1.27 -41.73 -19.29
CA ASN A 14 0.05 -42.03 -18.55
C ASN A 14 -0.93 -40.85 -18.55
N LYS A 15 -0.44 -39.61 -18.46
CA LYS A 15 -1.28 -38.41 -18.56
C LYS A 15 -1.90 -38.28 -19.95
N ALA A 16 -1.14 -38.55 -21.01
CA ALA A 16 -1.66 -38.53 -22.38
C ALA A 16 -2.72 -39.62 -22.62
N LYS A 17 -2.44 -40.86 -22.21
CA LYS A 17 -3.39 -41.98 -22.27
C LYS A 17 -4.69 -41.67 -21.50
N ALA A 18 -4.58 -41.13 -20.28
CA ALA A 18 -5.73 -40.77 -19.47
C ALA A 18 -6.64 -39.70 -20.10
N ASN A 19 -6.09 -38.80 -20.92
CA ASN A 19 -6.87 -37.79 -21.63
C ASN A 19 -7.76 -38.40 -22.74
N ASN A 20 -7.39 -39.58 -23.24
CA ASN A 20 -8.15 -40.29 -24.29
C ASN A 20 -9.30 -41.11 -23.71
N LEU A 21 -9.40 -41.25 -22.38
CA LEU A 21 -10.56 -41.90 -21.74
C LEU A 21 -11.79 -40.99 -21.76
N THR A 22 -12.95 -41.58 -22.03
CA THR A 22 -14.25 -40.90 -22.09
C THR A 22 -15.30 -41.64 -21.26
N GLY A 23 -16.42 -40.98 -20.95
CA GLY A 23 -17.57 -41.61 -20.28
C GLY A 23 -17.23 -42.34 -18.97
N GLU A 24 -17.85 -43.50 -18.78
CA GLU A 24 -17.71 -44.34 -17.57
C GLU A 24 -16.27 -44.81 -17.32
N TYR A 25 -15.49 -45.05 -18.38
CA TYR A 25 -14.09 -45.43 -18.30
C TYR A 25 -13.23 -44.37 -17.59
N LYS A 26 -13.51 -43.09 -17.87
CA LYS A 26 -12.80 -41.97 -17.25
C LYS A 26 -13.13 -41.85 -15.76
N PHE A 27 -14.40 -42.04 -15.38
CA PHE A 27 -14.82 -42.04 -13.98
C PHE A 27 -14.18 -43.21 -13.23
N PHE A 28 -14.29 -44.42 -13.78
CA PHE A 28 -13.70 -45.61 -13.20
C PHE A 28 -12.17 -45.50 -13.02
N TYR A 29 -11.45 -45.01 -14.03
CA TYR A 29 -10.02 -44.74 -13.93
C TYR A 29 -9.69 -43.75 -12.80
N LYS A 30 -10.47 -42.67 -12.65
CA LYS A 30 -10.25 -41.68 -11.59
C LYS A 30 -10.36 -42.31 -10.21
N ASP A 31 -11.37 -43.16 -10.01
CA ASP A 31 -11.61 -43.81 -8.73
C ASP A 31 -10.51 -44.82 -8.39
N ILE A 32 -10.15 -45.70 -9.32
CA ILE A 32 -9.03 -46.64 -9.14
C ILE A 32 -7.75 -45.89 -8.85
N LYS A 33 -7.41 -44.89 -9.68
CA LYS A 33 -6.17 -44.12 -9.54
C LYS A 33 -6.07 -43.47 -8.16
N ASN A 34 -7.16 -42.89 -7.67
CA ASN A 34 -7.19 -42.26 -6.35
C ASN A 34 -6.95 -43.30 -5.24
N TYR A 35 -7.59 -44.46 -5.34
CA TYR A 35 -7.45 -45.55 -4.38
C TYR A 35 -6.02 -46.11 -4.36
N ILE A 36 -5.49 -46.55 -5.51
CA ILE A 36 -4.14 -47.13 -5.59
C ILE A 36 -3.05 -46.12 -5.20
N THR A 37 -3.22 -44.83 -5.52
CA THR A 37 -2.24 -43.78 -5.14
C THR A 37 -2.33 -43.40 -3.65
N ALA A 38 -3.42 -43.73 -2.98
CA ALA A 38 -3.55 -43.59 -1.52
C ALA A 38 -2.90 -44.76 -0.78
N GLU A 39 -3.03 -45.96 -1.33
CA GLU A 39 -2.61 -47.21 -0.69
C GLU A 39 -1.17 -47.64 -1.02
N THR A 40 -0.64 -47.24 -2.18
CA THR A 40 0.66 -47.69 -2.70
C THR A 40 1.75 -46.61 -2.62
N GLN A 41 3.00 -47.02 -2.42
CA GLN A 41 4.18 -46.16 -2.45
C GLN A 41 4.39 -45.56 -3.86
N PRO A 42 4.72 -44.27 -3.97
CA PRO A 42 5.09 -43.67 -5.25
C PRO A 42 6.36 -44.33 -5.81
N GLY A 43 6.29 -44.88 -7.02
CA GLY A 43 7.39 -45.61 -7.64
C GLY A 43 7.09 -46.00 -9.08
N ILE A 44 8.07 -46.58 -9.75
CA ILE A 44 7.93 -47.02 -11.15
C ILE A 44 6.89 -48.14 -11.26
N GLU A 45 6.77 -49.00 -10.25
CA GLU A 45 5.78 -50.08 -10.16
C GLU A 45 4.36 -49.53 -10.14
N LEU A 46 4.10 -48.47 -9.37
CA LEU A 46 2.79 -47.80 -9.37
C LEU A 46 2.48 -47.16 -10.73
N GLN A 47 3.48 -46.57 -11.40
CA GLN A 47 3.27 -45.97 -12.71
C GLN A 47 3.08 -47.00 -13.82
N ASN A 48 3.75 -48.15 -13.73
CA ASN A 48 3.52 -49.28 -14.64
C ASN A 48 2.10 -49.82 -14.46
N ALA A 49 1.67 -50.08 -13.23
CA ALA A 49 0.30 -50.50 -12.93
C ALA A 49 -0.75 -49.48 -13.45
N ILE A 50 -0.48 -48.17 -13.32
CA ILE A 50 -1.35 -47.13 -13.90
C ILE A 50 -1.37 -47.21 -15.43
N SER A 51 -0.23 -47.48 -16.07
CA SER A 51 -0.17 -47.65 -17.54
C SER A 51 -0.98 -48.87 -17.98
N ASP A 52 -0.82 -50.00 -17.30
CA ASP A 52 -1.51 -51.25 -17.63
C ASP A 52 -3.02 -51.09 -17.51
N ILE A 53 -3.51 -50.44 -16.44
CA ILE A 53 -4.92 -50.09 -16.30
C ILE A 53 -5.38 -49.22 -17.47
N LEU A 54 -4.60 -48.20 -17.83
CA LEU A 54 -4.97 -47.29 -18.93
C LEU A 54 -5.06 -48.04 -20.26
N ASP A 55 -4.17 -48.99 -20.51
CA ASP A 55 -4.15 -49.79 -21.73
C ASP A 55 -5.38 -50.72 -21.79
N ILE A 56 -5.72 -51.40 -20.69
CA ILE A 56 -6.95 -52.22 -20.58
C ILE A 56 -8.20 -51.39 -20.88
N LEU A 57 -8.29 -50.19 -20.30
CA LEU A 57 -9.44 -49.31 -20.47
C LEU A 57 -9.54 -48.75 -21.89
N LEU A 58 -8.42 -48.37 -22.50
CA LEU A 58 -8.38 -47.88 -23.88
C LEU A 58 -8.71 -48.99 -24.88
N GLU A 59 -8.22 -50.20 -24.67
CA GLU A 59 -8.58 -51.37 -25.47
C GLU A 59 -10.08 -51.68 -25.36
N GLY A 60 -10.65 -51.57 -24.16
CA GLY A 60 -12.09 -51.69 -23.92
C GLY A 60 -12.92 -50.71 -24.74
N ILE A 61 -12.49 -49.45 -24.79
CA ILE A 61 -13.12 -48.40 -25.62
C ILE A 61 -13.01 -48.74 -27.10
N GLN A 62 -11.83 -49.13 -27.58
CA GLN A 62 -11.59 -49.46 -28.99
C GLN A 62 -12.43 -50.64 -29.46
N ASN A 63 -12.62 -51.64 -28.60
CA ASN A 63 -13.40 -52.84 -28.90
C ASN A 63 -14.88 -52.72 -28.55
N ASN A 64 -15.36 -51.53 -28.17
CA ASN A 64 -16.74 -51.25 -27.77
C ASN A 64 -17.28 -52.22 -26.69
N ARG A 65 -16.42 -52.63 -25.76
CA ARG A 65 -16.81 -53.46 -24.62
C ARG A 65 -17.40 -52.59 -23.52
N ASN A 66 -18.22 -53.16 -22.65
CA ASN A 66 -18.62 -52.48 -21.42
C ASN A 66 -17.61 -52.77 -20.29
N LEU A 67 -17.64 -51.98 -19.22
CA LEU A 67 -16.71 -52.16 -18.10
C LEU A 67 -16.90 -53.49 -17.34
N ASN A 68 -18.09 -54.07 -17.33
CA ASN A 68 -18.34 -55.33 -16.63
C ASN A 68 -17.78 -56.52 -17.42
N ASP A 69 -17.71 -56.41 -18.76
CA ASP A 69 -17.08 -57.42 -19.62
C ASP A 69 -15.56 -57.44 -19.47
N LEU A 70 -14.95 -56.28 -19.16
CA LEU A 70 -13.51 -56.18 -18.93
C LEU A 70 -13.08 -56.69 -17.56
N PHE A 71 -13.99 -56.65 -16.59
CA PHE A 71 -13.75 -57.07 -15.21
C PHE A 71 -14.86 -58.04 -14.76
N PRO A 72 -14.88 -59.28 -15.31
CA PRO A 72 -15.96 -60.24 -15.09
C PRO A 72 -16.09 -60.66 -13.62
N ASP A 73 -14.96 -60.72 -12.90
CA ASP A 73 -14.92 -61.03 -11.47
C ASP A 73 -15.24 -59.82 -10.58
N GLY A 74 -15.62 -58.70 -11.19
CA GLY A 74 -15.99 -57.47 -10.50
C GLY A 74 -14.83 -56.49 -10.32
N LYS A 75 -15.16 -55.21 -10.50
CA LYS A 75 -14.23 -54.08 -10.42
C LYS A 75 -13.46 -53.98 -9.11
N ASN A 76 -14.10 -54.28 -7.99
CA ASN A 76 -13.50 -54.16 -6.66
C ASN A 76 -12.45 -55.24 -6.41
N ASN A 77 -12.70 -56.47 -6.87
CA ASN A 77 -11.77 -57.59 -6.73
C ASN A 77 -10.47 -57.29 -7.50
N PHE A 78 -10.59 -56.79 -8.74
CA PHE A 78 -9.44 -56.33 -9.52
C PHE A 78 -8.62 -55.25 -8.79
N ILE A 79 -9.27 -54.28 -8.13
CA ILE A 79 -8.59 -53.21 -7.39
C ILE A 79 -7.88 -53.77 -6.14
N GLU A 80 -8.50 -54.69 -5.42
CA GLU A 80 -7.91 -55.31 -4.22
C GLU A 80 -6.71 -56.18 -4.55
N ASP A 81 -6.78 -56.97 -5.62
CA ASP A 81 -5.67 -57.77 -6.12
C ASP A 81 -4.50 -56.88 -6.52
N LEU A 82 -4.79 -55.80 -7.23
CA LEU A 82 -3.80 -54.82 -7.67
C LEU A 82 -3.10 -54.13 -6.49
N VAL A 83 -3.83 -53.70 -5.46
CA VAL A 83 -3.24 -53.06 -4.27
C VAL A 83 -2.48 -54.06 -3.39
N THR A 84 -2.84 -55.34 -3.46
CA THR A 84 -2.11 -56.41 -2.75
C THR A 84 -0.79 -56.76 -3.43
N ALA A 85 -0.74 -56.69 -4.77
CA ALA A 85 0.47 -56.91 -5.55
C ALA A 85 1.48 -55.74 -5.49
N LEU A 86 1.05 -54.55 -5.06
CA LEU A 86 1.86 -53.34 -5.06
C LEU A 86 2.49 -53.01 -3.69
N PRO A 87 3.64 -52.30 -3.66
CA PRO A 87 4.30 -51.93 -2.42
C PRO A 87 3.46 -50.93 -1.62
N ARG A 88 2.86 -51.38 -0.51
CA ARG A 88 1.93 -50.57 0.29
C ARG A 88 2.62 -49.44 1.06
N ASN A 89 1.90 -48.33 1.22
CA ASN A 89 2.29 -47.23 2.10
C ASN A 89 2.26 -47.69 3.56
N THR A 90 3.33 -47.41 4.31
CA THR A 90 3.33 -47.63 5.75
C THR A 90 2.39 -46.64 6.45
N PRO A 91 1.82 -46.99 7.63
CA PRO A 91 1.01 -46.06 8.42
C PRO A 91 1.73 -44.72 8.69
N ILE A 92 3.05 -44.77 8.88
CA ILE A 92 3.91 -43.60 9.08
C ILE A 92 3.87 -42.66 7.86
N VAL A 93 3.99 -43.19 6.64
CA VAL A 93 3.92 -42.40 5.41
C VAL A 93 2.54 -41.78 5.21
N LYS A 94 1.46 -42.52 5.52
CA LYS A 94 0.09 -42.00 5.48
C LYS A 94 -0.10 -40.84 6.47
N MET A 95 0.36 -41.00 7.72
CA MET A 95 0.32 -39.95 8.75
C MET A 95 1.12 -38.71 8.36
N GLN A 96 2.33 -38.87 7.82
CA GLN A 96 3.14 -37.74 7.35
C GLN A 96 2.46 -36.96 6.22
N ARG A 97 1.82 -37.65 5.27
CA ARG A 97 1.06 -37.01 4.17
C ARG A 97 -0.14 -36.22 4.71
N GLN A 98 -0.87 -36.76 5.67
CA GLN A 98 -1.97 -36.06 6.33
C GLN A 98 -1.48 -34.84 7.13
N ARG A 99 -0.37 -34.95 7.87
CA ARG A 99 0.24 -33.82 8.59
C ARG A 99 0.65 -32.70 7.65
N LYS A 100 1.29 -33.00 6.51
CA LYS A 100 1.63 -32.00 5.48
C LYS A 100 0.39 -31.28 4.92
N LYS A 101 -0.70 -32.02 4.64
CA LYS A 101 -1.98 -31.43 4.20
C LYS A 101 -2.57 -30.49 5.26
N ARG A 102 -2.54 -30.88 6.54
CA ARG A 102 -3.01 -30.03 7.65
C ARG A 102 -2.17 -28.76 7.77
N ILE A 103 -0.84 -28.88 7.74
CA ILE A 103 0.07 -27.73 7.76
C ILE A 103 -0.22 -26.78 6.59
N TYR A 104 -0.37 -27.31 5.38
CA TYR A 104 -0.72 -26.52 4.20
C TYR A 104 -2.05 -25.78 4.41
N PHE A 105 -3.07 -26.45 4.94
CA PHE A 105 -4.37 -25.83 5.22
C PHE A 105 -4.27 -24.73 6.29
N CYS A 106 -3.47 -24.94 7.34
CA CYS A 106 -3.21 -23.92 8.35
C CYS A 106 -2.49 -22.69 7.76
N ILE A 107 -1.49 -22.89 6.90
CA ILE A 107 -0.79 -21.79 6.22
C ILE A 107 -1.76 -21.02 5.31
N LEU A 108 -2.58 -21.73 4.54
CA LEU A 108 -3.58 -21.10 3.68
C LEU A 108 -4.61 -20.29 4.48
N ALA A 109 -5.11 -20.85 5.58
CA ALA A 109 -6.05 -20.17 6.46
C ALA A 109 -5.43 -18.91 7.09
N ALA A 110 -4.17 -18.99 7.55
CA ALA A 110 -3.45 -17.84 8.08
C ALA A 110 -3.26 -16.75 7.02
N PHE A 111 -2.92 -17.12 5.79
CA PHE A 111 -2.78 -16.17 4.69
C PHE A 111 -4.09 -15.45 4.37
N ILE A 112 -5.21 -16.19 4.33
CA ILE A 112 -6.55 -15.61 4.14
C ILE A 112 -6.89 -14.64 5.29
N ALA A 113 -6.59 -15.02 6.54
CA ALA A 113 -6.83 -14.14 7.69
C ALA A 113 -6.05 -12.83 7.58
N ILE A 114 -4.79 -12.87 7.14
CA ILE A 114 -3.97 -11.67 6.91
C ILE A 114 -4.62 -10.77 5.84
N ILE A 115 -5.08 -11.34 4.72
CA ILE A 115 -5.76 -10.57 3.68
C ILE A 115 -7.01 -9.88 4.23
N ILE A 116 -7.83 -10.60 5.00
CA ILE A 116 -9.05 -10.02 5.61
C ILE A 116 -8.70 -8.85 6.53
N VAL A 117 -7.66 -8.99 7.36
CA VAL A 117 -7.19 -7.91 8.25
C VAL A 117 -6.72 -6.70 7.44
N LEU A 118 -5.93 -6.90 6.38
CA LEU A 118 -5.45 -5.81 5.52
C LEU A 118 -6.61 -5.10 4.82
N CYS A 119 -7.60 -5.84 4.30
CA CYS A 119 -8.81 -5.26 3.71
C CYS A 119 -9.59 -4.44 4.74
N ALA A 120 -9.73 -4.93 5.98
CA ALA A 120 -10.41 -4.19 7.05
C ALA A 120 -9.67 -2.88 7.40
N LEU A 121 -8.35 -2.93 7.53
CA LEU A 121 -7.51 -1.75 7.81
C LEU A 121 -7.58 -0.72 6.67
N TRP A 122 -7.64 -1.18 5.42
CA TRP A 122 -7.84 -0.33 4.25
C TRP A 122 -9.20 0.38 4.33
N GLN A 123 -10.28 -0.36 4.55
CA GLN A 123 -11.65 0.18 4.57
C GLN A 123 -11.82 1.26 5.66
N ILE A 124 -11.23 1.02 6.84
CA ILE A 124 -11.26 1.97 7.96
C ILE A 124 -10.45 3.25 7.65
N GLY A 125 -9.51 3.19 6.70
CA GLY A 125 -8.65 4.30 6.30
C GLY A 125 -7.29 4.33 7.01
N TYR A 126 -6.97 3.32 7.82
CA TYR A 126 -5.72 3.28 8.58
C TYR A 126 -4.49 3.23 7.66
N ILE A 127 -4.58 2.44 6.58
CA ILE A 127 -3.51 2.33 5.58
C ILE A 127 -3.29 3.67 4.87
N GLY A 128 -4.36 4.34 4.45
CA GLY A 128 -4.27 5.65 3.79
C GLY A 128 -3.62 6.71 4.69
N ILE A 129 -4.11 6.85 5.92
CA ILE A 129 -3.51 7.76 6.91
C ILE A 129 -2.04 7.42 7.19
N TRP A 130 -1.66 6.14 7.22
CA TRP A 130 -0.28 5.74 7.47
C TRP A 130 0.68 6.14 6.35
N PHE A 131 0.24 6.06 5.08
CA PHE A 131 1.06 6.43 3.93
C PHE A 131 1.01 7.94 3.62
N GLU A 132 -0.18 8.54 3.63
CA GLU A 132 -0.45 9.89 3.12
C GLU A 132 -0.64 10.94 4.24
N GLY A 133 -0.87 10.53 5.48
CA GLY A 133 -1.04 11.45 6.60
C GLY A 133 -2.25 12.38 6.43
N LEU A 134 -2.05 13.69 6.60
CA LEU A 134 -3.08 14.72 6.43
C LEU A 134 -3.69 14.75 5.02
N ALA A 135 -2.92 14.44 3.98
CA ALA A 135 -3.44 14.43 2.61
C ALA A 135 -4.61 13.44 2.46
N TYR A 136 -4.59 12.32 3.17
CA TYR A 136 -5.68 11.35 3.17
C TYR A 136 -7.02 11.97 3.57
N HIS A 137 -7.03 12.83 4.59
CA HIS A 137 -8.24 13.49 5.08
C HIS A 137 -8.78 14.51 4.08
N ALA A 138 -7.87 15.16 3.34
CA ALA A 138 -8.23 16.14 2.35
C ALA A 138 -8.74 15.52 1.03
N ASP A 139 -8.21 14.37 0.64
CA ASP A 139 -8.59 13.68 -0.59
C ASP A 139 -9.85 12.81 -0.42
N GLU A 140 -10.07 12.24 0.77
CA GLU A 140 -11.18 11.33 1.02
C GLU A 140 -12.49 12.07 1.40
N LEU A 141 -13.04 12.78 0.41
CA LEU A 141 -14.26 13.57 0.53
C LEU A 141 -15.50 12.75 0.91
N THR A 142 -15.48 11.42 0.75
CA THR A 142 -16.60 10.57 1.16
C THR A 142 -16.61 10.32 2.67
N LYS A 143 -15.45 10.35 3.33
CA LYS A 143 -15.31 10.05 4.76
C LYS A 143 -15.16 11.29 5.63
N TYR A 144 -14.69 12.41 5.09
CA TYR A 144 -14.42 13.62 5.88
C TYR A 144 -15.18 14.85 5.37
N THR A 145 -15.52 15.75 6.29
CA THR A 145 -15.98 17.12 6.03
C THR A 145 -14.87 18.10 6.37
N TYR A 146 -14.74 19.14 5.55
CA TYR A 146 -13.72 20.16 5.70
C TYR A 146 -14.32 21.49 6.21
N HIS A 147 -13.62 22.15 7.13
CA HIS A 147 -13.92 23.48 7.63
C HIS A 147 -12.63 24.29 7.80
N SER A 148 -12.69 25.59 7.53
CA SER A 148 -11.58 26.51 7.80
C SER A 148 -12.02 27.81 8.42
N THR A 149 -11.12 28.39 9.22
CA THR A 149 -11.26 29.70 9.84
C THR A 149 -9.93 30.44 9.81
N ILE A 150 -9.95 31.74 9.55
CA ILE A 150 -8.76 32.62 9.63
C ILE A 150 -8.59 33.07 11.08
N ILE A 151 -7.38 32.99 11.60
CA ILE A 151 -6.97 33.49 12.91
C ILE A 151 -6.48 34.94 12.74
N SER A 152 -7.02 35.86 13.53
CA SER A 152 -6.70 37.29 13.46
C SER A 152 -5.45 37.69 14.26
N ASP A 153 -4.89 36.77 15.04
CA ASP A 153 -3.73 37.04 15.87
C ASP A 153 -2.46 37.27 15.04
N GLU A 154 -1.51 37.99 15.64
CA GLU A 154 -0.22 38.29 15.04
C GLU A 154 0.88 37.48 15.75
N TYR A 155 1.78 36.90 14.96
CA TYR A 155 2.85 36.04 15.45
C TYR A 155 4.19 36.57 14.99
N THR A 156 5.08 36.85 15.94
CA THR A 156 6.32 37.57 15.68
C THR A 156 7.56 36.79 16.10
N MET A 157 8.61 36.88 15.29
CA MET A 157 9.92 36.30 15.62
C MET A 157 11.07 37.11 14.99
N GLU A 158 12.30 36.82 15.42
CA GLU A 158 13.52 37.40 14.85
C GLU A 158 14.27 36.40 13.96
N LEU A 159 14.67 36.86 12.78
CA LEU A 159 15.50 36.13 11.83
C LEU A 159 16.88 36.78 11.74
N ASP A 160 17.94 35.98 11.84
CA ASP A 160 19.32 36.40 11.61
C ASP A 160 19.68 36.14 10.14
N LEU A 161 19.78 37.21 9.36
CA LEU A 161 20.10 37.14 7.93
C LEU A 161 21.60 37.04 7.65
N ASP A 162 22.46 37.25 8.66
CA ASP A 162 23.90 37.03 8.55
C ASP A 162 24.25 35.55 8.79
N HIS A 163 23.40 34.81 9.52
CA HIS A 163 23.53 33.38 9.79
C HIS A 163 22.24 32.61 9.46
N LEU A 164 21.98 32.38 8.17
CA LEU A 164 20.71 31.82 7.66
C LEU A 164 20.30 30.50 8.35
N ASP A 165 21.24 29.57 8.49
CA ASP A 165 20.99 28.25 9.09
C ASP A 165 20.58 28.33 10.57
N SER A 166 20.95 29.41 11.27
CA SER A 166 20.57 29.61 12.69
C SER A 166 19.07 29.80 12.89
N ASN A 167 18.34 30.07 11.81
CA ASN A 167 16.90 30.27 11.86
C ASN A 167 16.11 28.97 11.73
N ILE A 168 16.70 27.91 11.20
CA ILE A 168 16.00 26.65 10.92
C ILE A 168 15.47 26.05 12.23
N GLY A 169 14.20 25.66 12.23
CA GLY A 169 13.50 25.10 13.38
C GLY A 169 13.05 26.13 14.43
N LYS A 170 13.30 27.43 14.23
CA LYS A 170 12.68 28.45 15.09
C LYS A 170 11.16 28.46 14.87
N ILE A 171 10.41 28.42 15.97
CA ILE A 171 8.95 28.31 15.96
C ILE A 171 8.32 29.70 16.01
N ILE A 172 7.45 30.01 15.04
CA ILE A 172 6.67 31.25 15.02
C ILE A 172 5.24 31.08 15.56
N TYR A 173 4.70 29.87 15.45
CA TYR A 173 3.38 29.51 15.95
C TYR A 173 3.44 28.16 16.65
N GLN A 174 2.78 28.04 17.80
CA GLN A 174 2.60 26.78 18.51
C GLN A 174 1.31 26.80 19.32
N ASP A 175 0.51 25.75 19.17
CA ASP A 175 -0.52 25.37 20.13
C ASP A 175 -0.34 23.90 20.56
N ASN A 176 -1.35 23.30 21.20
CA ASN A 176 -1.25 21.91 21.66
C ASN A 176 -1.19 20.87 20.53
N ASN A 177 -1.59 21.22 19.31
CA ASN A 177 -1.84 20.30 18.21
C ASN A 177 -1.09 20.66 16.92
N CYS A 178 -0.65 21.91 16.77
CA CYS A 178 -0.07 22.46 15.56
C CYS A 178 1.12 23.35 15.88
N SER A 179 2.07 23.41 14.96
CA SER A 179 3.21 24.31 15.03
C SER A 179 3.59 24.81 13.64
N ILE A 180 4.24 25.97 13.59
CA ILE A 180 4.86 26.48 12.37
C ILE A 180 6.28 26.89 12.72
N ASP A 181 7.24 26.31 12.03
CA ASP A 181 8.65 26.64 12.17
C ASP A 181 9.27 27.09 10.85
N VAL A 182 10.41 27.75 10.96
CA VAL A 182 11.23 28.12 9.81
C VAL A 182 11.89 26.86 9.26
N TYR A 183 11.47 26.46 8.07
CA TYR A 183 12.07 25.35 7.35
C TYR A 183 13.42 25.72 6.75
N GLU A 184 13.48 26.89 6.13
CA GLU A 184 14.65 27.36 5.40
C GLU A 184 14.64 28.88 5.26
N VAL A 185 15.82 29.49 5.29
CA VAL A 185 16.02 30.88 4.85
C VAL A 185 17.11 30.86 3.79
N GLN A 186 16.81 31.38 2.60
CA GLN A 186 17.73 31.35 1.45
C GLN A 186 17.96 32.75 0.90
N SER A 187 19.18 33.03 0.47
CA SER A 187 19.52 34.23 -0.30
C SER A 187 19.15 34.04 -1.77
N HIS A 188 18.46 35.01 -2.36
CA HIS A 188 18.15 35.06 -3.77
C HIS A 188 19.25 35.83 -4.54
N PRO A 189 19.59 35.44 -5.79
CA PRO A 189 20.60 36.14 -6.60
C PRO A 189 20.36 37.63 -6.81
N GLU A 190 19.10 38.08 -6.74
CA GLU A 190 18.71 39.49 -6.85
C GLU A 190 18.94 40.29 -5.55
N GLY A 191 19.53 39.68 -4.53
CA GLY A 191 19.95 40.36 -3.30
C GLY A 191 18.87 40.50 -2.24
N TYR A 192 17.87 39.61 -2.24
CA TYR A 192 16.86 39.52 -1.19
C TYR A 192 16.84 38.12 -0.56
N PHE A 193 16.04 37.93 0.48
CA PHE A 193 15.91 36.65 1.18
C PHE A 193 14.51 36.07 0.99
N ILE A 194 14.42 34.74 0.94
CA ILE A 194 13.15 34.02 1.00
C ILE A 194 13.15 33.21 2.29
N VAL A 195 12.09 33.32 3.06
CA VAL A 195 11.83 32.47 4.23
C VAL A 195 10.73 31.48 3.88
N TRP A 196 11.03 30.20 4.09
CA TRP A 196 10.08 29.10 3.98
C TRP A 196 9.68 28.64 5.38
N PHE A 197 8.38 28.55 5.61
CA PHE A 197 7.78 28.03 6.83
C PHE A 197 7.21 26.65 6.56
N ARG A 198 7.38 25.73 7.50
CA ARG A 198 6.71 24.44 7.49
C ARG A 198 5.64 24.43 8.56
N SER A 199 4.44 24.03 8.16
CA SER A 199 3.34 23.80 9.07
C SER A 199 3.31 22.35 9.50
N HIS A 200 3.02 22.13 10.77
CA HIS A 200 2.83 20.82 11.37
C HIS A 200 1.47 20.80 12.05
N GLY A 201 0.71 19.76 11.76
CA GLY A 201 -0.60 19.50 12.31
C GLY A 201 -0.68 18.10 12.91
N THR A 202 -1.88 17.75 13.36
CA THR A 202 -2.15 16.44 13.95
C THR A 202 -3.30 15.77 13.23
N TYR A 203 -3.25 14.44 13.19
CA TYR A 203 -4.26 13.65 12.52
C TYR A 203 -4.44 12.27 13.13
N ASN A 204 -5.66 11.77 13.04
CA ASN A 204 -6.06 10.43 13.42
C ASN A 204 -7.27 9.98 12.58
N LEU A 205 -7.80 8.79 12.84
CA LEU A 205 -8.94 8.23 12.09
C LEU A 205 -10.25 9.06 12.13
N LYS A 206 -10.36 10.03 13.03
CA LYS A 206 -11.57 10.82 13.26
C LYS A 206 -11.41 12.27 12.83
N THR A 207 -10.24 12.85 13.04
CA THR A 207 -10.01 14.27 12.79
C THR A 207 -8.58 14.52 12.34
N ALA A 208 -8.41 15.60 11.59
CA ALA A 208 -7.15 16.19 11.21
C ALA A 208 -7.25 17.70 11.40
N THR A 209 -6.20 18.31 11.94
CA THR A 209 -6.12 19.75 12.19
C THR A 209 -4.74 20.25 11.77
N LEU A 210 -4.72 21.36 11.04
CA LEU A 210 -3.51 22.02 10.59
C LEU A 210 -3.69 23.53 10.68
N VAL A 211 -2.80 24.21 11.39
CA VAL A 211 -2.67 25.67 11.32
C VAL A 211 -1.56 25.97 10.33
N SER A 212 -1.88 26.73 9.27
CA SER A 212 -0.97 26.98 8.16
C SER A 212 -1.21 28.37 7.57
N GLY A 213 -0.24 28.89 6.83
CA GLY A 213 -0.45 30.03 5.95
C GLY A 213 -1.36 29.74 4.75
N VAL A 214 -1.66 28.47 4.49
CA VAL A 214 -2.49 28.00 3.37
C VAL A 214 -3.88 27.59 3.87
N LYS A 215 -4.91 28.09 3.20
CA LYS A 215 -6.26 27.54 3.27
C LYS A 215 -6.41 26.47 2.21
N HIS A 216 -6.55 25.23 2.63
CA HIS A 216 -6.78 24.10 1.73
C HIS A 216 -8.23 24.00 1.31
N TYR A 217 -8.55 23.36 0.20
CA TYR A 217 -9.91 23.00 -0.18
C TYR A 217 -9.89 22.02 -1.36
N SER A 218 -11.01 21.36 -1.58
CA SER A 218 -11.19 20.48 -2.74
C SER A 218 -12.14 21.14 -3.73
N THR A 219 -11.77 21.09 -5.01
CA THR A 219 -12.62 21.60 -6.10
C THR A 219 -13.79 20.65 -6.37
N GLU A 220 -14.78 21.11 -7.14
CA GLU A 220 -15.90 20.26 -7.58
C GLU A 220 -15.44 19.02 -8.35
N GLN A 221 -14.28 19.10 -9.00
CA GLN A 221 -13.63 18.01 -9.74
C GLN A 221 -12.81 17.08 -8.83
N ARG A 222 -12.91 17.26 -7.50
CA ARG A 222 -12.17 16.53 -6.47
C ARG A 222 -10.65 16.68 -6.59
N TRP A 223 -10.19 17.82 -7.09
CA TRP A 223 -8.76 18.14 -7.02
C TRP A 223 -8.49 18.87 -5.72
N PHE A 224 -7.47 18.41 -5.01
CA PHE A 224 -6.95 19.10 -3.86
C PHE A 224 -6.17 20.34 -4.29
N THR A 225 -6.46 21.47 -3.65
CA THR A 225 -5.81 22.75 -3.92
C THR A 225 -5.84 23.61 -2.66
N GLY A 226 -5.24 24.80 -2.72
CA GLY A 226 -5.21 25.73 -1.61
C GLY A 226 -4.93 27.14 -2.10
N ASN A 227 -5.18 28.12 -1.24
CA ASN A 227 -4.79 29.51 -1.45
C ASN A 227 -4.01 29.99 -0.23
N GLU A 228 -2.95 30.74 -0.47
CA GLU A 228 -2.22 31.42 0.60
C GLU A 228 -3.12 32.49 1.21
N THR A 229 -3.17 32.50 2.54
CA THR A 229 -3.99 33.41 3.36
C THR A 229 -3.13 34.24 4.30
N ALA A 230 -1.98 33.69 4.71
CA ALA A 230 -1.04 34.38 5.56
C ALA A 230 -0.45 35.61 4.88
N LYS A 231 -0.10 36.60 5.69
CA LYS A 231 0.65 37.77 5.27
C LYS A 231 1.84 37.95 6.19
N LEU A 232 3.00 38.20 5.61
CA LEU A 232 4.23 38.49 6.33
C LEU A 232 4.59 39.98 6.23
N THR A 233 4.90 40.58 7.36
CA THR A 233 5.53 41.90 7.43
C THR A 233 6.90 41.78 8.07
N THR A 234 7.87 42.53 7.58
CA THR A 234 9.23 42.58 8.14
C THR A 234 9.53 43.97 8.65
N GLU A 235 9.93 44.08 9.91
CA GLU A 235 10.42 45.30 10.54
C GLU A 235 11.95 45.32 10.51
N TYR A 236 12.52 46.36 9.91
CA TYR A 236 13.96 46.58 9.83
C TYR A 236 14.26 48.08 9.95
N ASN A 237 15.23 48.45 10.80
CA ASN A 237 15.57 49.84 11.10
C ASN A 237 14.36 50.72 11.47
N GLY A 238 13.39 50.15 12.22
CA GLY A 238 12.18 50.84 12.67
C GLY A 238 11.14 51.10 11.59
N LYS A 239 11.28 50.51 10.40
CA LYS A 239 10.29 50.56 9.31
C LYS A 239 9.73 49.17 9.03
N ALA A 240 8.42 49.08 8.82
CA ALA A 240 7.72 47.85 8.45
C ALA A 240 7.53 47.78 6.92
N TYR A 241 7.80 46.61 6.36
CA TYR A 241 7.70 46.30 4.93
C TYR A 241 6.78 45.09 4.73
N LEU A 242 5.82 45.21 3.82
CA LEU A 242 5.00 44.07 3.43
C LEU A 242 5.82 43.15 2.51
N CYS A 243 5.85 41.86 2.83
CA CYS A 243 6.57 40.86 2.05
C CYS A 243 5.67 40.29 0.95
N ASN A 244 6.27 39.87 -0.16
CA ASN A 244 5.55 39.21 -1.24
C ASN A 244 5.49 37.70 -0.99
N GLU A 245 4.40 37.06 -1.37
CA GLU A 245 4.27 35.60 -1.41
C GLU A 245 5.33 35.02 -2.36
N ALA A 246 6.11 34.05 -1.89
CA ALA A 246 7.08 33.31 -2.70
C ALA A 246 6.50 31.99 -3.23
N GLY A 247 5.54 31.41 -2.51
CA GLY A 247 4.79 30.25 -2.94
C GLY A 247 4.34 29.37 -1.78
N MET A 248 3.62 28.30 -2.14
CA MET A 248 3.07 27.32 -1.22
C MET A 248 3.14 25.92 -1.82
N SER A 249 2.98 24.91 -0.96
CA SER A 249 2.85 23.51 -1.34
C SER A 249 1.51 22.94 -0.91
N GLY A 250 1.16 21.76 -1.44
CA GLY A 250 0.06 20.96 -0.92
C GLY A 250 0.45 20.23 0.38
N LEU A 251 -0.39 19.29 0.81
CA LEU A 251 -0.13 18.41 1.95
C LEU A 251 0.88 17.31 1.61
N ASN A 252 2.05 17.71 1.14
CA ASN A 252 3.09 16.80 0.66
C ASN A 252 3.90 16.19 1.81
N TYR A 253 3.78 16.76 3.03
CA TYR A 253 4.30 16.18 4.25
C TYR A 253 3.17 15.45 4.97
N LYS A 254 3.49 14.33 5.62
CA LYS A 254 2.48 13.55 6.36
C LYS A 254 1.69 14.40 7.36
N ASP A 255 2.35 15.38 7.95
CA ASP A 255 1.82 16.24 9.00
C ASP A 255 1.59 17.68 8.57
N GLY A 256 1.73 18.04 7.29
CA GLY A 256 1.41 19.41 6.89
C GLY A 256 1.89 19.82 5.51
N ASP A 257 2.17 21.12 5.41
CA ASP A 257 2.50 21.82 4.18
C ASP A 257 3.69 22.77 4.40
N MET A 258 3.95 23.58 3.39
CA MET A 258 4.95 24.63 3.39
C MET A 258 4.40 25.84 2.64
N PHE A 259 4.77 27.03 3.11
CA PHE A 259 4.49 28.32 2.48
C PHE A 259 5.66 29.26 2.74
N GLY A 260 5.85 30.28 1.91
CA GLY A 260 7.02 31.12 2.01
C GLY A 260 6.84 32.52 1.46
N PHE A 261 7.67 33.42 1.94
CA PHE A 261 7.63 34.83 1.60
C PHE A 261 9.00 35.32 1.17
N ALA A 262 9.03 36.16 0.14
CA ALA A 262 10.18 36.96 -0.20
C ALA A 262 10.22 38.19 0.72
N LEU A 263 11.31 38.34 1.47
CA LEU A 263 11.64 39.52 2.27
C LEU A 263 12.07 40.66 1.33
N VAL A 264 11.16 41.07 0.46
CA VAL A 264 11.27 42.15 -0.53
C VAL A 264 10.07 43.05 -0.35
N SER A 265 10.29 44.37 -0.31
CA SER A 265 9.18 45.32 -0.38
C SER A 265 8.84 45.60 -1.84
N SER A 266 7.60 45.35 -2.26
CA SER A 266 7.10 45.79 -3.58
C SER A 266 6.73 47.28 -3.63
N ALA A 267 6.81 48.01 -2.51
CA ALA A 267 6.78 49.47 -2.49
C ALA A 267 7.28 49.98 -1.13
N ASP A 268 8.01 51.08 -1.09
CA ASP A 268 7.97 51.96 0.08
C ASP A 268 6.55 52.57 0.11
N PRO A 269 5.70 52.30 1.13
CA PRO A 269 4.35 52.86 1.21
C PRO A 269 4.32 54.40 1.18
N ILE A 270 5.46 55.04 1.43
CA ILE A 270 5.60 56.49 1.54
C ILE A 270 6.24 57.10 0.27
N HIS A 271 7.08 56.37 -0.47
CA HIS A 271 7.94 56.97 -1.52
C HIS A 271 8.02 56.28 -2.89
N GLY A 272 7.25 55.22 -3.15
CA GLY A 272 6.94 54.79 -4.52
C GLY A 272 8.14 54.46 -5.44
N THR A 273 9.33 54.22 -4.90
CA THR A 273 10.49 53.77 -5.69
C THR A 273 10.76 52.30 -5.42
N ASN A 274 10.92 51.53 -6.51
CA ASN A 274 11.29 50.12 -6.56
C ASN A 274 12.74 49.92 -6.06
N GLY A 275 12.98 50.16 -4.77
CA GLY A 275 14.24 49.82 -4.12
C GLY A 275 14.19 48.39 -3.60
N ILE A 276 15.17 47.57 -3.97
CA ILE A 276 15.33 46.23 -3.41
C ILE A 276 15.63 46.39 -1.91
N PHE A 277 14.66 46.03 -1.08
CA PHE A 277 14.84 45.86 0.36
C PHE A 277 15.84 44.72 0.57
N ASN A 278 17.09 45.07 0.94
CA ASN A 278 18.17 44.13 1.22
C ASN A 278 18.60 44.27 2.69
N PRO A 279 17.81 43.75 3.63
CA PRO A 279 18.14 43.79 5.05
C PRO A 279 19.39 42.96 5.34
N LYS A 280 20.16 43.35 6.36
CA LYS A 280 21.30 42.60 6.89
C LYS A 280 21.18 42.47 8.41
N GLY A 281 21.82 41.45 8.99
CA GLY A 281 21.70 41.18 10.42
C GLY A 281 20.30 40.73 10.81
N ILE A 282 19.85 41.17 11.98
CA ILE A 282 18.60 40.70 12.58
C ILE A 282 17.41 41.52 12.06
N VAL A 283 16.39 40.82 11.57
CA VAL A 283 15.09 41.39 11.20
C VAL A 283 13.99 40.78 12.06
N LYS A 284 12.96 41.57 12.35
CA LYS A 284 11.77 41.09 13.04
C LYS A 284 10.67 40.83 12.01
N VAL A 285 10.09 39.65 12.00
CA VAL A 285 9.01 39.28 11.07
C VAL A 285 7.73 39.00 11.84
N THR A 286 6.60 39.43 11.28
CA THR A 286 5.27 39.21 11.85
C THR A 286 4.36 38.55 10.81
N ILE A 287 3.85 37.36 11.12
CA ILE A 287 2.82 36.66 10.35
C ILE A 287 1.45 37.02 10.91
N THR A 288 0.51 37.26 10.00
CA THR A 288 -0.92 37.45 10.27
C THR A 288 -1.76 36.58 9.34
N ASN A 289 -3.05 36.42 9.63
CA ASN A 289 -4.01 35.68 8.81
C ASN A 289 -3.65 34.20 8.57
N LEU A 290 -3.09 33.53 9.59
CA LEU A 290 -2.99 32.07 9.56
C LEU A 290 -4.38 31.44 9.45
N CYS A 291 -4.47 30.27 8.84
CA CYS A 291 -5.71 29.52 8.67
C CYS A 291 -5.68 28.22 9.45
N VAL A 292 -6.72 27.99 10.25
CA VAL A 292 -7.02 26.66 10.82
C VAL A 292 -7.77 25.87 9.77
N ASN A 293 -7.20 24.74 9.36
CA ASN A 293 -7.80 23.75 8.48
C ASN A 293 -8.22 22.54 9.32
N ILE A 294 -9.50 22.17 9.29
CA ILE A 294 -10.04 21.06 10.10
C ILE A 294 -10.79 20.09 9.18
N TRP A 295 -10.42 18.82 9.24
CA TRP A 295 -11.15 17.73 8.62
C TRP A 295 -11.73 16.82 9.69
N ASN A 296 -13.04 16.63 9.68
CA ASN A 296 -13.75 15.77 10.63
C ASN A 296 -14.43 14.63 9.91
N ARG A 297 -14.38 13.44 10.48
CA ARG A 297 -15.06 12.27 9.93
C ARG A 297 -16.57 12.48 9.94
N LYS A 298 -17.21 12.11 8.83
CA LYS A 298 -18.67 12.07 8.64
C LYS A 298 -19.34 11.01 9.51
#